data_AF-A0A7W7RVU9-F1
#
_entry.id   AF-A0A7W7RVU9-F1
#
_cell.length_a   1.000
_cell.length_b   1.000
_cell.length_c   1.000
_cell.angle_alpha   90.00
_cell.angle_beta   90.00
_cell.angle_gamma   90.00
#
_symmetry.space_group_name_H-M   'P 1'
#
loop_
_entity.id
_entity.type
_entity.pdbx_description
1 polymer ?
#
loop_
_entity_poly.entity_id
_entity_poly.type
_entity_poly.pdbx_seq_one_letter_code
_entity_poly.pdbx_strand_id
1 'polypeptide(L)'
;MKEVALQPYARLPREYRGLEVLASTVDAYGRALWLLSDSPDALPDDLSGSGRLTTPPRKQPYDALLVMDKNGTARELVLHDVHLLVSKLDALPNGRFLLTGTAAWHRPPASAAANAQIYGRDGRPRRSFPIGQVGHLLADQRHNVWTGYFDQAIYTDPISAPGLVRWDTGGNQQWAYQPPPGEEHIADCYALNVTDGVAWAYYYQAFSMLEIHTGGRLTVRGTPVKGAHGLAVHGDQVTFLASRGHQDRLHRCRLTDDAVLLEEEATLTMPGGKPLSRYGVVGRAHALYLLDPSSHSWHVHLT
;
A
#
# COMPACT_ATOMS: atom_id res chain seq x y z
N MET A 1 11.72 -23.78 13.14
CA MET A 1 11.60 -23.00 11.90
C MET A 1 12.79 -22.07 11.81
N LYS A 2 13.34 -21.81 10.63
CA LYS A 2 14.51 -20.94 10.46
C LYS A 2 14.11 -19.48 10.73
N GLU A 3 14.97 -18.72 11.39
CA GLU A 3 14.78 -17.27 11.53
C GLU A 3 15.46 -16.50 10.39
N VAL A 4 14.79 -15.46 9.92
CA VAL A 4 15.31 -14.54 8.91
C VAL A 4 15.15 -13.13 9.46
N ALA A 5 16.26 -12.43 9.68
CA ALA A 5 16.22 -11.05 10.14
C ALA A 5 15.98 -10.09 8.97
N LEU A 6 15.11 -9.12 9.20
CA LEU A 6 14.95 -7.95 8.34
C LEU A 6 16.26 -7.15 8.25
N GLN A 7 16.47 -6.50 7.10
CA GLN A 7 17.56 -5.55 6.91
C GLN A 7 17.03 -4.11 7.06
N PRO A 8 17.78 -3.19 7.69
CA PRO A 8 17.45 -1.78 7.64
C PRO A 8 17.38 -1.28 6.20
N TYR A 9 16.35 -0.51 5.85
CA TYR A 9 16.18 0.01 4.49
C TYR A 9 16.31 1.53 4.45
N ALA A 10 15.46 2.24 5.19
CA ALA A 10 15.45 3.69 5.23
C ALA A 10 14.93 4.18 6.58
N ARG A 11 15.34 5.38 6.97
CA ARG A 11 14.90 5.98 8.23
C ARG A 11 14.64 7.47 8.02
N LEU A 12 13.50 7.94 8.51
CA LEU A 12 13.17 9.35 8.54
C LEU A 12 14.29 10.12 9.29
N PRO A 13 14.90 11.15 8.65
CA PRO A 13 15.93 11.95 9.30
C PRO A 13 15.46 12.58 10.62
N ARG A 14 16.41 12.79 11.54
CA ARG A 14 16.08 13.17 12.91
C ARG A 14 15.47 14.56 13.01
N GLU A 15 15.78 15.48 12.09
CA GLU A 15 15.19 16.82 12.07
C GLU A 15 13.66 16.81 11.95
N TYR A 16 13.07 15.76 11.38
CA TYR A 16 11.61 15.68 11.17
C TYR A 16 10.85 14.98 12.29
N ARG A 17 11.50 14.54 13.37
CA ARG A 17 10.85 13.80 14.47
C ARG A 17 9.77 14.58 15.23
N GLY A 18 9.74 15.91 15.08
CA GLY A 18 8.69 16.77 15.64
C GLY A 18 7.41 16.80 14.81
N LEU A 19 7.43 16.23 13.60
CA LEU A 19 6.30 16.20 12.69
C LEU A 19 5.54 14.87 12.81
N GLU A 20 4.23 14.92 12.59
CA GLU A 20 3.40 13.72 12.53
C GLU A 20 3.50 13.07 11.16
N VAL A 21 3.75 11.76 11.11
CA VAL A 21 3.71 10.97 9.87
C VAL A 21 2.26 10.65 9.52
N LEU A 22 1.72 11.31 8.49
CA LEU A 22 0.35 11.08 8.02
C LEU A 22 0.24 9.78 7.22
N ALA A 23 1.21 9.53 6.34
CA ALA A 23 1.30 8.32 5.54
C ALA A 23 2.74 8.07 5.08
N SER A 24 3.06 6.81 4.80
CA SER A 24 4.38 6.42 4.31
C SER A 24 4.28 5.22 3.36
N THR A 25 5.23 5.13 2.41
CA THR A 25 5.34 4.01 1.47
C THR A 25 6.77 3.83 0.99
N VAL A 26 7.05 2.71 0.33
CA VAL A 26 8.20 2.58 -0.58
C VAL A 26 7.66 2.56 -2.02
N ASP A 27 8.12 3.50 -2.84
CA ASP A 27 7.61 3.69 -4.20
C ASP A 27 8.27 2.76 -5.23
N ALA A 28 7.76 2.76 -6.47
CA ALA A 28 8.31 1.95 -7.56
C ALA A 28 9.75 2.36 -7.98
N TYR A 29 10.28 3.47 -7.47
CA TYR A 29 11.63 3.96 -7.76
C TYR A 29 12.64 3.59 -6.66
N GLY A 30 12.20 2.80 -5.68
CA GLY A 30 12.99 2.39 -4.52
C GLY A 30 13.24 3.54 -3.54
N ARG A 31 12.31 4.49 -3.43
CA ARG A 31 12.41 5.59 -2.45
C ARG A 31 11.49 5.31 -1.28
N ALA A 32 11.96 5.57 -0.07
CA ALA A 32 11.07 5.65 1.09
C ALA A 32 10.46 7.06 1.15
N LEU A 33 9.14 7.12 1.26
CA LEU A 33 8.38 8.37 1.28
C LEU A 33 7.70 8.52 2.64
N TRP A 34 7.78 9.72 3.22
CA TRP A 34 6.98 10.11 4.40
C TRP A 34 6.26 11.41 4.09
N LEU A 35 4.93 11.39 4.21
CA LEU A 35 4.14 12.60 4.20
C LEU A 35 3.94 13.06 5.65
N LEU A 36 4.37 14.27 5.93
CA LEU A 36 4.47 14.83 7.28
C LEU A 36 3.61 16.09 7.40
N SER A 37 3.12 16.35 8.60
CA SER A 37 2.48 17.63 8.94
C SER A 37 2.94 18.10 10.31
N ASP A 38 3.02 19.42 10.48
CA ASP A 38 2.94 20.02 11.81
C ASP A 38 1.56 19.62 12.37
N SER A 39 1.50 18.99 13.54
CA SER A 39 0.22 18.60 14.16
C SER A 39 0.02 19.43 15.44
N PRO A 40 -0.81 20.50 15.43
CA PRO A 40 -0.91 21.37 16.59
C PRO A 40 -1.95 20.96 17.65
N ASP A 41 -2.91 20.07 17.41
CA ASP A 41 -3.99 19.79 18.38
C ASP A 41 -4.69 18.43 18.18
N ALA A 42 -4.47 17.49 19.10
CA ALA A 42 -5.20 16.22 19.22
C ALA A 42 -6.70 16.41 19.51
N LEU A 43 -7.58 15.58 18.92
CA LEU A 43 -8.91 15.34 19.48
C LEU A 43 -8.76 14.38 20.68
N PRO A 44 -9.55 14.53 21.76
CA PRO A 44 -9.56 13.57 22.86
C PRO A 44 -9.88 12.14 22.39
N ASP A 45 -9.29 11.16 23.05
CA ASP A 45 -9.30 9.71 22.78
C ASP A 45 -10.68 9.00 22.71
N ASP A 46 -11.80 9.71 22.83
CA ASP A 46 -13.12 9.11 23.08
C ASP A 46 -13.81 8.47 21.85
N LEU A 47 -13.18 8.51 20.66
CA LEU A 47 -13.71 7.92 19.43
C LEU A 47 -12.79 6.86 18.79
N SER A 48 -11.84 6.30 19.56
CA SER A 48 -10.82 5.34 19.13
C SER A 48 -11.33 3.92 18.77
N GLY A 49 -12.61 3.76 18.44
CA GLY A 49 -13.19 2.49 17.97
C GLY A 49 -12.72 2.02 16.58
N SER A 50 -11.89 2.80 15.87
CA SER A 50 -11.51 2.55 14.45
C SER A 50 -10.04 2.24 14.19
N GLY A 51 -9.19 2.11 15.22
CA GLY A 51 -7.78 1.71 15.03
C GLY A 51 -6.92 2.69 14.22
N ARG A 52 -7.34 3.96 14.07
CA ARG A 52 -6.55 5.01 13.43
C ARG A 52 -5.30 5.34 14.25
N LEU A 53 -4.18 5.54 13.54
CA LEU A 53 -2.84 5.82 14.08
C LEU A 53 -2.49 7.31 14.16
N THR A 54 -3.36 8.22 13.67
CA THR A 54 -3.02 9.66 13.55
C THR A 54 -4.20 10.57 13.89
N THR A 55 -3.87 11.75 14.42
CA THR A 55 -4.83 12.84 14.65
C THR A 55 -5.01 13.60 13.33
N PRO A 56 -6.25 13.83 12.86
CA PRO A 56 -6.47 14.63 11.66
C PRO A 56 -6.10 16.11 11.90
N PRO A 57 -5.41 16.79 10.95
CA PRO A 57 -5.19 18.22 11.03
C PRO A 57 -6.53 18.98 11.03
N ARG A 58 -6.71 19.90 12.00
CA ARG A 58 -7.96 20.64 12.22
C ARG A 58 -8.33 21.61 11.11
N LYS A 59 -7.34 22.24 10.45
CA LYS A 59 -7.57 23.17 9.33
C LYS A 59 -7.38 22.45 8.00
N GLN A 60 -8.39 22.56 7.15
CA GLN A 60 -8.31 22.13 5.76
C GLN A 60 -8.66 23.31 4.83
N PRO A 61 -7.97 23.47 3.70
CA PRO A 61 -6.77 22.72 3.33
C PRO A 61 -5.57 22.97 4.27
N TYR A 62 -4.57 22.10 4.22
CA TYR A 62 -3.28 22.26 4.90
C TYR A 62 -2.13 21.97 3.94
N ASP A 63 -0.95 22.44 4.30
CA ASP A 63 0.28 22.08 3.61
C ASP A 63 0.93 20.89 4.32
N ALA A 64 1.53 19.98 3.56
CA ALA A 64 2.22 18.81 4.08
C ALA A 64 3.63 18.70 3.50
N LEU A 65 4.60 18.27 4.31
CA LEU A 65 5.98 18.06 3.88
C LEU A 65 6.16 16.61 3.41
N LEU A 66 6.48 16.42 2.14
CA LEU A 66 6.87 15.12 1.60
C LEU A 66 8.39 14.98 1.66
N VAL A 67 8.86 14.04 2.48
CA VAL A 67 10.28 13.63 2.56
C VAL A 67 10.46 12.35 1.75
N MET A 68 11.38 12.39 0.78
CA MET A 68 11.74 11.25 -0.07
C MET A 68 13.19 10.87 0.17
N ASP A 69 13.45 9.68 0.71
CA ASP A 69 14.80 9.16 0.88
C ASP A 69 15.14 8.13 -0.20
N LYS A 70 16.33 8.27 -0.79
CA LYS A 70 16.94 7.24 -1.63
C LYS A 70 18.39 7.05 -1.21
N ASN A 71 18.71 5.87 -0.69
CA ASN A 71 20.07 5.51 -0.26
C ASN A 71 20.67 6.52 0.74
N GLY A 72 19.85 7.01 1.69
CA GLY A 72 20.28 7.97 2.72
C GLY A 72 20.38 9.43 2.24
N THR A 73 19.98 9.73 1.00
CA THR A 73 19.84 11.10 0.50
C THR A 73 18.37 11.51 0.51
N ALA A 74 17.99 12.34 1.49
CA ALA A 74 16.65 12.88 1.61
C ALA A 74 16.44 14.11 0.70
N ARG A 75 15.25 14.21 0.12
CA ARG A 75 14.74 15.39 -0.58
C ARG A 75 13.38 15.76 -0.05
N GLU A 76 13.10 17.06 -0.03
CA GLU A 76 11.85 17.62 0.44
C GLU A 76 11.00 18.16 -0.71
N LEU A 77 9.69 18.08 -0.54
CA LEU A 77 8.70 18.78 -1.36
C LEU A 77 7.52 19.16 -0.47
N VAL A 78 7.17 20.44 -0.41
CA VAL A 78 5.92 20.86 0.23
C VAL A 78 4.77 20.60 -0.73
N LEU A 79 3.76 19.86 -0.27
CA LEU A 79 2.49 19.67 -0.95
C LEU A 79 1.49 20.69 -0.40
N HIS A 80 1.03 21.60 -1.24
CA HIS A 80 0.10 22.65 -0.87
C HIS A 80 -1.36 22.21 -1.08
N ASP A 81 -2.29 22.79 -0.33
CA ASP A 81 -3.73 22.57 -0.55
C ASP A 81 -4.18 21.10 -0.40
N VAL A 82 -3.68 20.41 0.63
CA VAL A 82 -4.11 19.05 0.96
C VAL A 82 -5.50 19.09 1.60
N HIS A 83 -6.47 18.48 0.92
CA HIS A 83 -7.89 18.43 1.32
C HIS A 83 -8.31 17.07 1.91
N LEU A 84 -7.36 16.16 2.08
CA LEU A 84 -7.59 14.79 2.51
C LEU A 84 -7.03 14.55 3.91
N LEU A 85 -7.71 13.70 4.66
CA LEU A 85 -7.06 12.97 5.76
C LEU A 85 -6.34 11.79 5.13
N VAL A 86 -5.09 12.04 4.73
CA VAL A 86 -4.30 11.12 3.90
C VAL A 86 -4.06 9.84 4.67
N SER A 87 -4.35 8.71 4.04
CA SER A 87 -4.08 7.37 4.57
C SER A 87 -3.05 6.62 3.74
N LYS A 88 -2.91 6.95 2.46
CA LYS A 88 -1.94 6.33 1.55
C LYS A 88 -1.41 7.36 0.57
N LEU A 89 -0.19 7.13 0.11
CA LEU A 89 0.39 7.86 -1.01
C LEU A 89 1.22 6.94 -1.89
N ASP A 90 1.49 7.42 -3.10
CA ASP A 90 2.54 6.86 -3.93
C ASP A 90 3.10 7.88 -4.93
N ALA A 91 4.30 7.59 -5.45
CA ALA A 91 4.89 8.37 -6.51
C ALA A 91 4.37 7.93 -7.88
N LEU A 92 4.14 8.92 -8.74
CA LEU A 92 3.78 8.73 -10.14
C LEU A 92 4.98 9.16 -11.03
N PRO A 93 5.05 8.69 -12.28
CA PRO A 93 6.00 9.18 -13.26
C PRO A 93 6.03 10.70 -13.40
N ASN A 94 7.20 11.21 -13.79
CA ASN A 94 7.51 12.64 -13.97
C ASN A 94 7.48 13.47 -12.68
N GLY A 95 7.80 12.85 -11.55
CA GLY A 95 7.89 13.53 -10.24
C GLY A 95 6.54 13.98 -9.69
N ARG A 96 5.46 13.31 -10.09
CA ARG A 96 4.11 13.54 -9.57
C ARG A 96 3.82 12.60 -8.41
N PHE A 97 2.76 12.87 -7.66
CA PHE A 97 2.35 12.05 -6.52
C PHE A 97 0.84 11.88 -6.49
N LEU A 98 0.39 10.79 -5.90
CA LEU A 98 -1.02 10.52 -5.63
C LEU A 98 -1.20 10.36 -4.13
N LEU A 99 -2.14 11.12 -3.57
CA LEU A 99 -2.61 10.96 -2.19
C LEU A 99 -4.01 10.38 -2.22
N THR A 100 -4.32 9.47 -1.30
CA THR A 100 -5.69 9.01 -1.04
C THR A 100 -5.99 9.10 0.44
N GLY A 101 -7.24 9.35 0.79
CA GLY A 101 -7.65 9.52 2.18
C GLY A 101 -9.15 9.65 2.31
N THR A 102 -9.63 9.91 3.52
CA THR A 102 -11.03 10.34 3.67
C THR A 102 -11.15 11.82 3.37
N ALA A 103 -12.24 12.23 2.71
CA ALA A 103 -12.62 13.64 2.69
C ALA A 103 -12.80 14.16 4.13
N ALA A 104 -12.68 15.47 4.34
CA ALA A 104 -12.83 16.12 5.64
C ALA A 104 -14.02 15.57 6.45
N TRP A 105 -13.83 15.40 7.76
CA TRP A 105 -14.83 14.88 8.72
C TRP A 105 -16.20 15.57 8.65
N HIS A 106 -16.27 16.79 8.12
CA HIS A 106 -17.50 17.59 8.03
C HIS A 106 -18.33 17.37 6.77
N ARG A 107 -17.95 16.42 5.90
CA ARG A 107 -18.74 16.10 4.70
C ARG A 107 -19.14 14.62 4.74
N PRO A 108 -20.44 14.28 4.80
CA PRO A 108 -20.85 12.90 4.65
C PRO A 108 -20.31 12.39 3.31
N PRO A 109 -19.72 11.18 3.27
CA PRO A 109 -19.25 10.62 2.01
C PRO A 109 -20.46 10.40 1.11
N ALA A 110 -20.69 11.32 0.18
CA ALA A 110 -21.37 10.95 -1.04
C ALA A 110 -20.49 9.91 -1.75
N SER A 111 -21.08 8.89 -2.36
CA SER A 111 -20.38 7.91 -3.19
C SER A 111 -19.55 8.51 -4.35
N ALA A 112 -19.68 9.83 -4.57
CA ALA A 112 -18.94 10.62 -5.56
C ALA A 112 -17.97 11.66 -4.94
N ALA A 113 -17.78 11.68 -3.61
CA ALA A 113 -16.84 12.61 -2.99
C ALA A 113 -15.40 12.28 -3.39
N ALA A 114 -14.68 13.25 -3.93
CA ALA A 114 -13.29 13.05 -4.30
C ALA A 114 -12.44 12.74 -3.07
N ASN A 115 -11.78 11.59 -3.10
CA ASN A 115 -11.00 11.05 -1.99
C ASN A 115 -9.56 10.66 -2.43
N ALA A 116 -9.18 11.12 -3.63
CA ALA A 116 -7.83 11.12 -4.16
C ALA A 116 -7.44 12.51 -4.67
N GLN A 117 -6.15 12.85 -4.56
CA GLN A 117 -5.54 14.07 -5.11
C GLN A 117 -4.22 13.75 -5.81
N ILE A 118 -4.07 14.19 -7.07
CA ILE A 118 -2.81 14.12 -7.82
C ILE A 118 -2.06 15.44 -7.67
N TYR A 119 -0.77 15.35 -7.38
CA TYR A 119 0.15 16.48 -7.23
C TYR A 119 1.18 16.55 -8.35
N GLY A 120 1.52 17.77 -8.73
CA GLY A 120 2.64 18.08 -9.60
C GLY A 120 3.97 18.03 -8.86
N ARG A 121 5.07 18.02 -9.62
CA ARG A 121 6.46 18.13 -9.10
C ARG A 121 6.76 19.46 -8.39
N ASP A 122 5.88 20.44 -8.55
CA ASP A 122 5.91 21.76 -7.93
C ASP A 122 5.10 21.81 -6.62
N GLY A 123 4.63 20.66 -6.13
CA GLY A 123 3.91 20.57 -4.87
C GLY A 123 2.45 21.03 -4.94
N ARG A 124 1.94 21.38 -6.11
CA ARG A 124 0.57 21.88 -6.27
C ARG A 124 -0.39 20.78 -6.75
N PRO A 125 -1.66 20.78 -6.30
CA PRO A 125 -2.64 19.82 -6.77
C PRO A 125 -2.93 20.02 -8.26
N ARG A 126 -3.33 18.95 -8.93
CA ARG A 126 -3.64 18.88 -10.36
C ARG A 126 -5.03 18.37 -10.63
N ARG A 127 -5.46 17.36 -9.89
CA ARG A 127 -6.79 16.76 -10.03
C ARG A 127 -7.20 16.11 -8.73
N SER A 128 -8.48 16.24 -8.40
CA SER A 128 -9.15 15.43 -7.39
C SER A 128 -10.19 14.55 -8.07
N PHE A 129 -10.34 13.30 -7.61
CA PHE A 129 -11.29 12.36 -8.18
C PHE A 129 -11.69 11.30 -7.14
N PRO A 130 -12.83 10.62 -7.31
CA PRO A 130 -13.18 9.48 -6.47
C PRO A 130 -12.38 8.24 -6.90
N ILE A 131 -11.75 7.58 -5.94
CA ILE A 131 -10.95 6.35 -6.14
C ILE A 131 -11.45 5.19 -5.27
N GLY A 132 -12.49 5.42 -4.46
CA GLY A 132 -13.06 4.45 -3.52
C GLY A 132 -12.25 4.27 -2.23
N GLN A 133 -12.68 3.38 -1.34
CA GLN A 133 -12.05 3.20 -0.03
C GLN A 133 -10.84 2.25 -0.10
N VAL A 134 -9.69 2.82 -0.45
CA VAL A 134 -8.48 2.06 -0.82
C VAL A 134 -7.82 1.32 0.36
N GLY A 135 -7.63 0.00 0.22
CA GLY A 135 -6.85 -0.85 1.12
C GLY A 135 -5.38 -0.98 0.73
N HIS A 136 -5.07 -0.99 -0.57
CA HIS A 136 -3.72 -1.01 -1.13
C HIS A 136 -3.61 0.01 -2.27
N LEU A 137 -2.52 0.77 -2.33
CA LEU A 137 -2.25 1.74 -3.40
C LEU A 137 -0.81 1.56 -3.88
N LEU A 138 -0.64 1.14 -5.14
CA LEU A 138 0.68 0.98 -5.75
C LEU A 138 0.67 1.45 -7.21
N ALA A 139 1.52 2.41 -7.55
CA ALA A 139 1.80 2.88 -8.89
C ALA A 139 3.07 2.22 -9.44
N ASP A 140 3.14 2.03 -10.75
CA ASP A 140 4.36 1.58 -11.45
C ASP A 140 5.06 2.73 -12.19
N GLN A 141 6.19 2.44 -12.83
CA GLN A 141 6.92 3.44 -13.62
C GLN A 141 6.30 3.65 -15.02
N ARG A 142 5.31 2.86 -15.40
CA ARG A 142 4.66 2.83 -16.73
C ARG A 142 3.27 3.46 -16.75
N HIS A 143 3.05 4.43 -15.88
CA HIS A 143 1.82 5.20 -15.78
C HIS A 143 0.57 4.41 -15.35
N ASN A 144 0.73 3.26 -14.67
CA ASN A 144 -0.38 2.53 -14.07
C ASN A 144 -0.43 2.79 -12.56
N VAL A 145 -1.63 2.88 -12.02
CA VAL A 145 -1.91 2.90 -10.60
C VAL A 145 -2.86 1.76 -10.30
N TRP A 146 -2.56 0.95 -9.29
CA TRP A 146 -3.37 -0.17 -8.86
C TRP A 146 -3.92 0.08 -7.47
N THR A 147 -5.21 -0.16 -7.31
CA THR A 147 -5.90 -0.10 -6.02
C THR A 147 -6.52 -1.44 -5.70
N GLY A 148 -6.15 -1.98 -4.54
CA GLY A 148 -6.84 -3.10 -3.90
C GLY A 148 -7.78 -2.58 -2.82
N TYR A 149 -8.95 -3.20 -2.68
CA TYR A 149 -9.99 -2.78 -1.73
C TYR A 149 -10.22 -3.86 -0.67
N PHE A 150 -10.57 -3.43 0.54
CA PHE A 150 -10.93 -4.31 1.65
C PHE A 150 -12.44 -4.59 1.65
N ASP A 151 -12.86 -5.57 2.45
CA ASP A 151 -14.22 -6.11 2.45
C ASP A 151 -15.34 -5.06 2.52
N GLN A 152 -15.35 -4.19 3.54
CA GLN A 152 -16.41 -3.21 3.73
C GLN A 152 -16.51 -2.25 2.53
N ALA A 153 -15.38 -1.89 1.93
CA ALA A 153 -15.35 -1.04 0.74
C ALA A 153 -16.02 -1.74 -0.46
N ILE A 154 -15.66 -3.00 -0.71
CA ILE A 154 -16.17 -3.81 -1.82
C ILE A 154 -17.71 -3.91 -1.78
N TYR A 155 -18.29 -4.10 -0.60
CA TYR A 155 -19.74 -4.28 -0.48
C TYR A 155 -20.55 -2.97 -0.36
N THR A 156 -19.90 -1.80 -0.23
CA THR A 156 -20.60 -0.52 0.01
C THR A 156 -20.32 0.57 -1.01
N ASP A 157 -19.26 0.44 -1.81
CA ASP A 157 -18.84 1.45 -2.79
C ASP A 157 -18.70 0.85 -4.20
N PRO A 158 -19.46 1.34 -5.20
CA PRO A 158 -19.37 0.84 -6.58
C PRO A 158 -17.98 0.94 -7.21
N ILE A 159 -17.15 1.91 -6.80
CA ILE A 159 -15.77 2.03 -7.30
C ILE A 159 -14.90 0.90 -6.73
N SER A 160 -15.14 0.53 -5.48
CA SER A 160 -14.42 -0.50 -4.75
C SER A 160 -14.93 -1.92 -5.05
N ALA A 161 -16.15 -2.06 -5.57
CA ALA A 161 -16.84 -3.33 -5.80
C ALA A 161 -16.04 -4.39 -6.61
N PRO A 162 -15.21 -4.02 -7.60
CA PRO A 162 -14.36 -5.01 -8.28
C PRO A 162 -13.28 -5.64 -7.39
N GLY A 163 -12.98 -5.04 -6.23
CA GLY A 163 -11.92 -5.47 -5.30
C GLY A 163 -10.48 -5.18 -5.76
N LEU A 164 -10.25 -5.07 -7.07
CA LEU A 164 -8.99 -4.63 -7.67
C LEU A 164 -9.27 -3.79 -8.92
N VAL A 165 -8.68 -2.59 -8.98
CA VAL A 165 -8.86 -1.64 -10.09
C VAL A 165 -7.52 -1.07 -10.54
N ARG A 166 -7.36 -0.90 -11.86
CA ARG A 166 -6.23 -0.18 -12.47
C ARG A 166 -6.70 1.15 -13.01
N TRP A 167 -5.92 2.18 -12.74
CA TRP A 167 -6.09 3.55 -13.18
C TRP A 167 -4.87 4.00 -13.98
N ASP A 168 -5.05 5.05 -14.77
CA ASP A 168 -3.92 5.82 -15.28
C ASP A 168 -3.45 6.86 -14.25
N THR A 169 -2.29 7.46 -14.51
CA THR A 169 -1.75 8.57 -13.70
C THR A 169 -2.51 9.90 -13.87
N GLY A 170 -3.59 9.91 -14.64
CA GLY A 170 -4.55 10.99 -14.72
C GLY A 170 -5.72 10.80 -13.76
N GLY A 171 -5.89 9.63 -13.15
CA GLY A 171 -7.04 9.30 -12.30
C GLY A 171 -8.26 8.79 -13.08
N ASN A 172 -8.07 8.27 -14.30
CA ASN A 172 -9.14 7.58 -15.03
C ASN A 172 -8.99 6.07 -14.86
N GLN A 173 -10.11 5.38 -14.60
CA GLN A 173 -10.12 3.92 -14.54
C GLN A 173 -9.86 3.33 -15.92
N GLN A 174 -8.91 2.39 -15.99
CA GLN A 174 -8.48 1.72 -17.23
C GLN A 174 -8.88 0.25 -17.26
N TRP A 175 -9.04 -0.37 -16.09
CA TRP A 175 -9.43 -1.78 -15.96
C TRP A 175 -9.97 -2.04 -14.55
N ALA A 176 -10.89 -2.99 -14.42
CA ALA A 176 -11.41 -3.47 -13.15
C ALA A 176 -11.48 -5.00 -13.20
N TYR A 177 -11.22 -5.65 -12.06
CA TYR A 177 -11.32 -7.10 -11.99
C TYR A 177 -12.72 -7.58 -12.32
N GLN A 178 -12.78 -8.60 -13.16
CA GLN A 178 -13.97 -9.36 -13.47
C GLN A 178 -13.55 -10.83 -13.32
N PRO A 179 -14.21 -11.60 -12.44
CA PRO A 179 -13.82 -12.98 -12.19
C PRO A 179 -13.93 -13.80 -13.49
N PRO A 180 -12.86 -14.51 -13.91
CA PRO A 180 -12.96 -15.50 -14.97
C PRO A 180 -13.98 -16.60 -14.64
N PRO A 181 -14.49 -17.33 -15.65
CA PRO A 181 -15.37 -18.47 -15.40
C PRO A 181 -14.73 -19.47 -14.43
N GLY A 182 -15.44 -19.80 -13.36
CA GLY A 182 -14.98 -20.72 -12.31
C GLY A 182 -14.23 -20.04 -11.16
N GLU A 183 -13.94 -18.74 -11.24
CA GLU A 183 -13.28 -17.99 -10.18
C GLU A 183 -14.27 -17.11 -9.40
N GLU A 184 -13.94 -16.84 -8.14
CA GLU A 184 -14.75 -15.99 -7.27
C GLU A 184 -14.42 -14.50 -7.46
N HIS A 185 -15.38 -13.64 -7.10
CA HIS A 185 -15.10 -12.21 -6.94
C HIS A 185 -14.08 -11.99 -5.80
N ILE A 186 -13.41 -10.85 -5.85
CA ILE A 186 -12.56 -10.41 -4.73
C ILE A 186 -13.48 -9.90 -3.63
N ALA A 187 -13.52 -10.60 -2.50
CA ALA A 187 -14.22 -10.17 -1.28
C ALA A 187 -13.31 -9.35 -0.35
N ASP A 188 -11.98 -9.48 -0.48
CA ASP A 188 -10.97 -8.63 0.16
C ASP A 188 -9.63 -8.82 -0.57
N CYS A 189 -8.99 -7.73 -1.00
CA CYS A 189 -7.63 -7.74 -1.53
C CYS A 189 -6.64 -7.74 -0.35
N TYR A 190 -6.21 -8.93 0.07
CA TYR A 190 -5.36 -9.15 1.24
C TYR A 190 -3.92 -8.66 1.06
N ALA A 191 -3.36 -8.79 -0.14
CA ALA A 191 -2.03 -8.31 -0.46
C ALA A 191 -1.94 -7.89 -1.92
N LEU A 192 -1.12 -6.86 -2.18
CA LEU A 192 -0.85 -6.35 -3.52
C LEU A 192 0.66 -6.14 -3.69
N ASN A 193 1.17 -6.50 -4.86
CA ASN A 193 2.50 -6.19 -5.32
C ASN A 193 2.41 -5.68 -6.76
N VAL A 194 3.20 -4.67 -7.11
CA VAL A 194 3.25 -4.14 -8.47
C VAL A 194 4.69 -4.04 -8.94
N THR A 195 4.90 -4.52 -10.17
CA THR A 195 6.09 -4.30 -11.00
C THR A 195 5.69 -3.52 -12.25
N ASP A 196 6.65 -3.19 -13.10
CA ASP A 196 6.38 -2.48 -14.34
C ASP A 196 5.49 -3.29 -15.29
N GLY A 197 4.21 -2.91 -15.37
CA GLY A 197 3.24 -3.52 -16.26
C GLY A 197 2.61 -4.82 -15.75
N VAL A 198 2.93 -5.28 -14.54
CA VAL A 198 2.31 -6.48 -13.92
C VAL A 198 1.97 -6.20 -12.46
N ALA A 199 0.71 -6.43 -12.10
CA ALA A 199 0.26 -6.48 -10.72
C ALA A 199 0.07 -7.93 -10.27
N TRP A 200 0.38 -8.20 -9.01
CA TRP A 200 0.10 -9.45 -8.33
C TRP A 200 -0.81 -9.15 -7.15
N ALA A 201 -1.90 -9.88 -7.04
CA ALA A 201 -2.83 -9.72 -5.94
C ALA A 201 -3.11 -11.07 -5.29
N TYR A 202 -3.35 -11.06 -3.99
CA TYR A 202 -3.80 -12.22 -3.24
C TYR A 202 -5.07 -11.85 -2.48
N TYR A 203 -6.11 -12.66 -2.62
CA TYR A 203 -7.47 -12.23 -2.24
C TYR A 203 -8.33 -13.32 -1.61
N TYR A 204 -9.31 -12.89 -0.83
CA TYR A 204 -10.37 -13.71 -0.23
C TYR A 204 -11.59 -13.80 -1.20
N GLN A 205 -12.31 -14.92 -1.37
CA GLN A 205 -12.40 -16.09 -0.47
C GLN A 205 -11.52 -17.29 -0.79
N ALA A 206 -11.28 -17.56 -2.07
CA ALA A 206 -10.47 -18.70 -2.52
C ALA A 206 -9.02 -18.71 -1.96
N PHE A 207 -8.50 -17.56 -1.52
CA PHE A 207 -7.09 -17.36 -1.21
C PHE A 207 -6.22 -17.72 -2.42
N SER A 208 -6.61 -17.20 -3.59
CA SER A 208 -5.90 -17.37 -4.85
C SER A 208 -4.96 -16.21 -5.10
N MET A 209 -3.92 -16.46 -5.89
CA MET A 209 -3.01 -15.42 -6.36
C MET A 209 -3.30 -15.08 -7.83
N LEU A 210 -3.45 -13.79 -8.10
CA LEU A 210 -3.64 -13.23 -9.43
C LEU A 210 -2.30 -12.71 -9.97
N GLU A 211 -2.06 -12.92 -11.26
CA GLU A 211 -1.04 -12.25 -12.07
C GLU A 211 -1.76 -11.46 -13.16
N ILE A 212 -1.70 -10.14 -13.10
CA ILE A 212 -2.43 -9.25 -14.00
C ILE A 212 -1.46 -8.42 -14.82
N HIS A 213 -1.38 -8.71 -16.12
CA HIS A 213 -0.63 -7.93 -17.07
C HIS A 213 -1.45 -6.76 -17.57
N THR A 214 -0.83 -5.59 -17.67
CA THR A 214 -1.44 -4.37 -18.22
C THR A 214 -1.90 -4.52 -19.69
N GLY A 215 -1.37 -5.52 -20.40
CA GLY A 215 -1.83 -5.95 -21.74
C GLY A 215 -3.08 -6.82 -21.74
N GLY A 216 -3.68 -7.10 -20.58
CA GLY A 216 -4.97 -7.80 -20.47
C GLY A 216 -4.88 -9.29 -20.13
N ARG A 217 -3.69 -9.89 -20.08
CA ARG A 217 -3.53 -11.28 -19.63
C ARG A 217 -3.72 -11.35 -18.11
N LEU A 218 -4.62 -12.23 -17.68
CA LEU A 218 -4.91 -12.55 -16.29
C LEU A 218 -4.67 -14.04 -16.07
N THR A 219 -3.86 -14.38 -15.07
CA THR A 219 -3.64 -15.76 -14.62
C THR A 219 -4.04 -15.86 -13.16
N VAL A 220 -4.78 -16.92 -12.81
CA VAL A 220 -5.17 -17.24 -11.43
C VAL A 220 -4.46 -18.52 -11.01
N ARG A 221 -3.87 -18.52 -9.82
CA ARG A 221 -3.18 -19.69 -9.26
C ARG A 221 -3.66 -19.97 -7.85
N GLY A 222 -4.00 -21.23 -7.59
CA GLY A 222 -4.24 -21.70 -6.24
C GLY A 222 -2.97 -21.65 -5.39
N THR A 223 -3.11 -21.37 -4.10
CA THR A 223 -1.99 -21.42 -3.15
C THR A 223 -2.37 -22.15 -1.85
N PRO A 224 -1.44 -22.92 -1.25
CA PRO A 224 -1.64 -23.51 0.07
C PRO A 224 -1.58 -22.47 1.19
N VAL A 225 -1.03 -21.28 0.94
CA VAL A 225 -0.90 -20.22 1.95
C VAL A 225 -2.27 -19.59 2.20
N LYS A 226 -2.64 -19.40 3.47
CA LYS A 226 -3.92 -18.82 3.89
C LYS A 226 -3.71 -17.62 4.82
N GLY A 227 -4.46 -16.54 4.57
CA GLY A 227 -4.41 -15.31 5.36
C GLY A 227 -3.09 -14.52 5.32
N ALA A 228 -2.39 -14.50 4.19
CA ALA A 228 -1.22 -13.63 4.01
C ALA A 228 -1.61 -12.18 3.74
N HIS A 229 -0.78 -11.24 4.21
CA HIS A 229 -1.01 -9.78 4.07
C HIS A 229 0.18 -9.04 3.45
N GLY A 230 1.26 -9.74 3.13
CA GLY A 230 2.35 -9.24 2.30
C GLY A 230 2.66 -10.19 1.16
N LEU A 231 3.08 -9.64 0.01
CA LEU A 231 3.40 -10.37 -1.19
C LEU A 231 4.63 -9.78 -1.89
N ALA A 232 5.63 -10.61 -2.18
CA ALA A 232 6.77 -10.29 -3.03
C ALA A 232 6.98 -11.36 -4.10
N VAL A 233 7.44 -10.95 -5.28
CA VAL A 233 7.61 -11.81 -6.45
C VAL A 233 8.94 -11.50 -7.14
N HIS A 234 9.73 -12.54 -7.41
CA HIS A 234 11.00 -12.45 -8.10
C HIS A 234 11.19 -13.64 -9.05
N GLY A 235 10.99 -13.41 -10.35
CA GLY A 235 11.01 -14.52 -11.32
C GLY A 235 9.91 -15.52 -11.02
N ASP A 236 10.27 -16.78 -10.78
CA ASP A 236 9.35 -17.84 -10.36
C ASP A 236 9.22 -17.96 -8.83
N GLN A 237 9.87 -17.09 -8.05
CA GLN A 237 9.80 -17.12 -6.59
C GLN A 237 8.74 -16.15 -6.08
N VAL A 238 7.98 -16.59 -5.09
CA VAL A 238 6.98 -15.79 -4.38
C VAL A 238 7.21 -15.90 -2.90
N THR A 239 7.16 -14.77 -2.21
CA THR A 239 7.15 -14.73 -0.75
C THR A 239 5.84 -14.14 -0.26
N PHE A 240 5.13 -14.90 0.57
CA PHE A 240 4.01 -14.40 1.34
C PHE A 240 4.46 -14.08 2.76
N LEU A 241 3.99 -12.95 3.29
CA LEU A 241 4.18 -12.57 4.69
C LEU A 241 2.86 -12.56 5.44
N ALA A 242 2.94 -13.05 6.67
CA ALA A 242 1.86 -13.38 7.56
C ALA A 242 1.05 -14.58 7.06
N SER A 243 0.45 -15.27 8.01
CA SER A 243 -0.57 -16.28 7.77
C SER A 243 -1.53 -16.28 8.96
N ARG A 244 -2.64 -17.01 8.84
CA ARG A 244 -3.68 -17.04 9.87
C ARG A 244 -3.10 -17.34 11.26
N GLY A 245 -3.13 -16.34 12.16
CA GLY A 245 -2.68 -16.45 13.55
C GLY A 245 -1.18 -16.21 13.79
N HIS A 246 -0.38 -15.99 12.74
CA HIS A 246 1.06 -15.75 12.86
C HIS A 246 1.53 -14.61 11.94
N GLN A 247 1.74 -13.42 12.51
CA GLN A 247 2.11 -12.22 11.76
C GLN A 247 3.57 -12.26 11.26
N ASP A 248 4.40 -13.10 11.85
CA ASP A 248 5.84 -13.20 11.57
C ASP A 248 6.22 -14.32 10.59
N ARG A 249 5.26 -15.09 10.07
CA ARG A 249 5.56 -16.18 9.14
C ARG A 249 5.83 -15.68 7.73
N LEU A 250 6.95 -16.13 7.17
CA LEU A 250 7.26 -16.07 5.76
C LEU A 250 7.04 -17.44 5.12
N HIS A 251 6.32 -17.44 4.01
CA HIS A 251 6.12 -18.61 3.15
C HIS A 251 6.83 -18.33 1.83
N ARG A 252 7.88 -19.09 1.55
CA ARG A 252 8.60 -19.05 0.27
C ARG A 252 8.04 -20.13 -0.62
N CYS A 253 7.61 -19.71 -1.79
CA CYS A 253 6.90 -20.54 -2.73
C CYS A 253 7.52 -20.38 -4.12
N ARG A 254 7.36 -21.42 -4.92
CA ARG A 254 7.67 -21.38 -6.35
C ARG A 254 6.39 -21.35 -7.18
N LEU A 255 6.42 -20.56 -8.24
CA LEU A 255 5.37 -20.46 -9.24
C LEU A 255 5.52 -21.57 -10.27
N THR A 256 4.38 -22.18 -10.60
CA THR A 256 4.19 -22.95 -11.81
C THR A 256 3.21 -22.22 -12.72
N ASP A 257 2.86 -22.82 -13.85
CA ASP A 257 1.86 -22.22 -14.75
C ASP A 257 0.48 -22.12 -14.09
N ASP A 258 0.14 -23.08 -13.22
CA ASP A 258 -1.20 -23.30 -12.66
C ASP A 258 -1.29 -23.12 -11.14
N ALA A 259 -0.17 -23.14 -10.41
CA ALA A 259 -0.17 -23.18 -8.96
C ALA A 259 0.98 -22.42 -8.31
N VAL A 260 0.83 -22.22 -7.01
CA VAL A 260 1.88 -21.78 -6.10
C VAL A 260 2.23 -22.95 -5.20
N LEU A 261 3.50 -23.35 -5.20
CA LEU A 261 4.00 -24.49 -4.42
C LEU A 261 4.82 -23.99 -3.24
N LEU A 262 4.42 -24.34 -2.01
CA LEU A 262 5.18 -24.01 -0.81
C LEU A 262 6.49 -24.82 -0.75
N GLU A 263 7.62 -24.14 -0.57
CA GLU A 263 8.96 -24.77 -0.49
C GLU A 263 9.60 -24.63 0.89
N GLU A 264 9.48 -23.46 1.52
CA GLU A 264 10.07 -23.18 2.84
C GLU A 264 9.17 -22.27 3.68
N GLU A 265 9.12 -22.52 4.99
CA GLU A 265 8.60 -21.56 5.97
C GLU A 265 9.74 -21.03 6.84
N ALA A 266 9.69 -19.73 7.15
CA ALA A 266 10.62 -19.06 8.05
C ALA A 266 9.89 -18.09 9.00
N THR A 267 10.53 -17.77 10.12
CA THR A 267 10.10 -16.70 11.03
C THR A 267 10.88 -15.43 10.70
N LEU A 268 10.16 -14.36 10.38
CA LEU A 268 10.74 -13.04 10.17
C LEU A 268 10.93 -12.33 11.51
N THR A 269 12.11 -11.76 11.71
CA THR A 269 12.46 -10.99 12.92
C THR A 269 12.95 -9.60 12.57
N MET A 270 12.89 -8.68 13.52
CA MET A 270 13.59 -7.40 13.44
C MET A 270 15.11 -7.61 13.47
N PRO A 271 15.92 -6.62 13.02
CA PRO A 271 17.37 -6.70 13.16
C PRO A 271 17.79 -7.06 14.60
N GLY A 272 18.68 -8.05 14.73
CA GLY A 272 19.10 -8.58 16.03
C GLY A 272 18.17 -9.63 16.65
N GLY A 273 17.24 -10.21 15.89
CA GLY A 273 16.43 -11.37 16.31
C GLY A 273 15.22 -11.02 17.18
N LYS A 274 14.87 -9.73 17.31
CA LYS A 274 13.69 -9.34 18.09
C LYS A 274 12.40 -9.75 17.35
N PRO A 275 11.35 -10.20 18.06
CA PRO A 275 10.07 -10.50 17.44
C PRO A 275 9.48 -9.30 16.69
N LEU A 276 8.71 -9.57 15.64
CA LEU A 276 7.88 -8.56 15.00
C LEU A 276 6.78 -8.09 15.97
N SER A 277 6.46 -6.81 15.90
CA SER A 277 5.32 -6.19 16.60
C SER A 277 4.36 -5.62 15.55
N ARG A 278 3.48 -4.67 15.88
CA ARG A 278 2.62 -4.02 14.87
C ARG A 278 3.49 -3.38 13.78
N TYR A 279 3.24 -3.68 12.50
CA TYR A 279 3.95 -3.09 11.37
C TYR A 279 3.00 -2.74 10.22
N GLY A 280 3.41 -1.81 9.37
CA GLY A 280 2.87 -1.66 8.02
C GLY A 280 3.68 -2.50 7.03
N VAL A 281 3.07 -2.97 5.94
CA VAL A 281 3.76 -3.75 4.91
C VAL A 281 3.46 -3.22 3.51
N VAL A 282 4.48 -3.18 2.66
CA VAL A 282 4.37 -2.84 1.24
C VAL A 282 5.15 -3.88 0.43
N GLY A 283 4.45 -4.59 -0.47
CA GLY A 283 5.05 -5.51 -1.43
C GLY A 283 5.42 -4.80 -2.73
N ARG A 284 6.66 -4.93 -3.17
CA ARG A 284 7.19 -4.28 -4.38
C ARG A 284 8.20 -5.16 -5.07
N ALA A 285 7.87 -5.65 -6.26
CA ALA A 285 8.73 -6.58 -6.97
C ALA A 285 9.23 -7.69 -6.04
N HIS A 286 10.54 -7.90 -5.97
CA HIS A 286 11.22 -8.91 -5.15
C HIS A 286 11.34 -8.55 -3.67
N ALA A 287 10.68 -7.50 -3.18
CA ALA A 287 10.89 -6.98 -1.83
C ALA A 287 9.58 -6.84 -1.03
N LEU A 288 9.68 -7.19 0.25
CA LEU A 288 8.72 -6.86 1.29
C LEU A 288 9.32 -5.77 2.17
N TYR A 289 8.70 -4.59 2.15
CA TYR A 289 9.07 -3.46 3.00
C TYR A 289 8.17 -3.41 4.22
N LEU A 290 8.77 -3.35 5.41
CA LEU A 290 8.06 -3.29 6.69
C LEU A 290 8.32 -1.97 7.39
N LEU A 291 7.25 -1.25 7.69
CA LEU A 291 7.27 0.00 8.45
C LEU A 291 7.11 -0.32 9.93
N ASP A 292 8.05 0.15 10.74
CA ASP A 292 8.00 -0.03 12.19
C ASP A 292 6.78 0.69 12.83
N PRO A 293 6.40 0.34 14.07
CA PRO A 293 5.24 0.98 14.72
C PRO A 293 5.36 2.50 14.90
N SER A 294 6.58 3.05 14.88
CA SER A 294 6.80 4.50 14.98
C SER A 294 6.61 5.22 13.65
N SER A 295 6.37 4.49 12.56
CA SER A 295 6.27 5.00 11.19
C SER A 295 7.52 5.73 10.68
N HIS A 296 8.66 5.59 11.36
CA HIS A 296 9.89 6.31 11.03
C HIS A 296 10.93 5.45 10.31
N SER A 297 10.89 4.13 10.47
CA SER A 297 11.91 3.26 9.87
C SER A 297 11.28 2.19 9.02
N TRP A 298 11.78 2.09 7.79
CA TRP A 298 11.52 0.99 6.88
C TRP A 298 12.63 -0.05 7.00
N HIS A 299 12.21 -1.31 6.99
CA HIS A 299 13.07 -2.47 6.89
C HIS A 299 12.66 -3.29 5.68
N VAL A 300 13.52 -4.20 5.21
CA VAL A 300 13.27 -4.97 4.00
C VAL A 300 13.64 -6.45 4.16
N HIS A 301 12.83 -7.30 3.53
CA HIS A 301 13.15 -8.68 3.19
C HIS A 301 13.12 -8.83 1.67
N LEU A 302 14.10 -9.54 1.10
CA LEU A 302 14.18 -9.81 -0.35
C LEU A 302 13.84 -11.29 -0.62
N THR A 303 13.05 -11.51 -1.66
CA THR A 303 12.63 -12.81 -2.20
C THR A 303 13.73 -13.46 -3.04
#